data_AF-A0A5K1F2L3-F1
#
_entry.id   AF-A0A5K1F2L3-F1
#
_cell.length_a   1.000
_cell.length_b   1.000
_cell.length_c   1.000
_cell.angle_alpha   90.00
_cell.angle_beta   90.00
_cell.angle_gamma   90.00
#
_symmetry.space_group_name_H-M   'P 1'
#
loop_
_entity.id
_entity.type
_entity.pdbx_description
1 polymer ?
#
loop_
_entity_poly.entity_id
_entity_poly.type
_entity_poly.pdbx_seq_one_letter_code
_entity_poly.pdbx_strand_id
1 'polypeptide(L)' 'EAIVLPPWVALAVRPRPGVWEYVRVNVHELIVEQLSIPEYLTFKEELVGG' A
#
# COMPACT_ATOMS: atom_id res chain seq x y z
N GLU A 1 7.88 2.34 2.76
CA GLU A 1 7.79 2.81 1.36
C GLU A 1 6.34 3.21 1.09
N ALA A 2 6.09 4.08 0.11
CA ALA A 2 4.75 4.50 -0.30
C ALA A 2 4.61 4.44 -1.82
N ILE A 3 3.48 3.90 -2.30
CA ILE A 3 3.10 3.83 -3.71
C ILE A 3 1.85 4.68 -3.89
N VAL A 4 1.85 5.58 -4.88
CA VAL A 4 0.74 6.51 -5.13
C VAL A 4 0.05 6.09 -6.42
N LEU A 5 -1.18 5.56 -6.29
CA LEU A 5 -2.07 5.20 -7.40
C LEU A 5 -3.46 5.78 -7.12
N PRO A 6 -3.80 6.96 -7.65
CA PRO A 6 -5.05 7.64 -7.31
C PRO A 6 -6.29 6.75 -7.50
N PRO A 7 -7.22 6.71 -6.53
CA PRO A 7 -7.30 7.53 -5.32
C PRO A 7 -6.56 6.98 -4.08
N TRP A 8 -5.76 5.91 -4.24
CA TRP A 8 -5.14 5.19 -3.14
C TRP A 8 -3.65 5.51 -2.98
N VAL A 9 -3.19 5.49 -1.73
CA VAL A 9 -1.78 5.43 -1.39
C VAL A 9 -1.53 4.16 -0.61
N ALA A 10 -0.76 3.22 -1.17
CA ALA A 10 -0.37 1.99 -0.49
C ALA A 10 0.94 2.21 0.29
N LEU A 11 0.96 1.82 1.55
CA LEU A 11 2.05 2.01 2.49
C LEU A 11 2.60 0.66 2.95
N ALA A 12 3.92 0.50 2.87
CA ALA A 12 4.65 -0.54 3.58
C ALA A 12 5.30 0.07 4.82
N VAL A 13 4.74 -0.25 5.98
CA VAL A 13 5.18 0.23 7.29
C VAL A 13 6.01 -0.86 7.97
N ARG A 14 7.15 -0.48 8.55
CA ARG A 14 8.06 -1.41 9.23
C ARG A 14 8.20 -1.03 10.71
N PRO A 15 7.26 -1.45 11.57
CA PRO A 15 7.29 -1.07 12.99
C PRO A 15 8.48 -1.69 13.74
N ARG A 16 8.96 -2.85 13.30
CA ARG A 16 10.13 -3.54 13.87
C ARG A 16 10.97 -4.19 12.77
N PRO A 17 12.27 -4.44 13.00
CA PRO A 17 13.07 -5.21 12.06
C PRO A 17 12.44 -6.58 11.76
N GLY A 18 12.22 -6.87 10.47
CA GLY A 18 11.64 -8.13 10.00
C GLY A 18 10.10 -8.20 10.03
N VAL A 19 9.42 -7.21 10.60
CA VAL A 19 7.95 -7.14 10.64
C VAL A 19 7.48 -6.03 9.72
N TRP A 20 6.58 -6.36 8.82
CA TRP A 20 5.98 -5.43 7.85
C TRP A 20 4.47 -5.47 7.94
N GLU A 21 3.88 -4.30 7.84
CA GLU A 21 2.43 -4.09 7.77
C GLU A 21 2.14 -3.32 6.48
N TYR A 22 1.09 -3.74 5.78
CA TYR A 22 0.70 -3.16 4.50
C TYR A 22 -0.71 -2.63 4.63
N VAL A 23 -0.89 -1.37 4.27
CA VAL A 23 -2.19 -0.69 4.32
C VAL A 23 -2.34 0.19 3.09
N ARG A 24 -3.58 0.48 2.70
CA ARG A 24 -3.88 1.55 1.73
C ARG A 24 -4.73 2.62 2.38
N VAL A 25 -4.54 3.85 1.91
CA VAL A 25 -5.29 5.02 2.35
C VAL A 25 -6.00 5.64 1.17
N ASN A 26 -7.32 5.84 1.26
CA ASN A 26 -8.07 6.61 0.27
C ASN A 26 -7.83 8.10 0.55
N VAL A 27 -7.30 8.85 -0.40
CA VAL A 27 -6.97 10.27 -0.16
C VAL A 27 -8.18 11.18 -0.08
N HIS A 28 -9.33 10.76 -0.61
CA HIS A 28 -10.56 11.55 -0.60
C HIS A 28 -11.42 11.22 0.62
N GLU A 29 -11.58 9.94 0.93
CA GLU A 29 -12.45 9.47 2.01
C GLU A 29 -11.73 9.32 3.35
N LEU A 30 -10.39 9.40 3.36
CA LEU A 30 -9.52 9.20 4.52
C LEU A 30 -9.73 7.84 5.21
N ILE A 31 -10.15 6.84 4.43
CA ILE A 31 -10.34 5.46 4.89
C ILE A 31 -9.02 4.71 4.79
N VAL A 32 -8.72 3.92 5.81
CA VAL A 32 -7.55 3.05 5.87
C VAL A 32 -8.01 1.60 5.83
N GLU A 33 -7.39 0.81 4.95
CA GLU A 33 -7.68 -0.61 4.81
C GLU A 33 -6.39 -1.42 4.89
N GLN A 34 -6.47 -2.58 5.54
CA GLN A 34 -5.35 -3.50 5.61
C GLN A 34 -5.21 -4.27 4.31
N LEU A 35 -3.97 -4.42 3.86
CA LEU A 35 -3.63 -5.23 2.69
C LEU A 35 -2.92 -6.50 3.13
N SER A 36 -3.25 -7.58 2.43
CA SER A 36 -2.38 -8.75 2.34
C SER A 36 -1.13 -8.42 1.51
N ILE A 37 -0.10 -9.26 1.67
CA ILE A 37 1.16 -9.10 0.94
C ILE A 37 0.94 -9.13 -0.59
N PRO A 38 0.17 -10.07 -1.17
CA PRO A 38 -0.07 -10.09 -2.61
C PRO A 38 -0.74 -8.82 -3.12
N GLU A 39 -1.74 -8.30 -2.39
CA GLU A 39 -2.42 -7.05 -2.79
C GLU A 39 -1.46 -5.88 -2.84
N TYR A 40 -0.56 -5.75 -1.86
CA TYR A 40 0.47 -4.71 -1.89
C TYR A 40 1.44 -4.85 -3.06
N LEU A 41 1.78 -6.09 -3.45
CA LEU A 41 2.67 -6.33 -4.59
C LEU A 41 1.99 -5.97 -5.92
N THR A 42 0.68 -6.22 -6.06
CA THR A 42 -0.07 -5.77 -7.24
C THR A 42 0.02 -4.25 -7.43
N PHE A 43 -0.05 -3.46 -6.36
CA PHE A 43 0.18 -2.00 -6.45
C PHE A 43 1.57 -1.65 -7.01
N LYS A 44 2.60 -2.46 -6.71
CA LYS A 44 3.95 -2.26 -7.28
C LYS A 44 4.00 -2.57 -8.77
N GLU A 45 3.34 -3.64 -9.19
CA GLU A 45 3.28 -4.06 -10.59
C GLU A 45 2.52 -3.02 -11.43
N GLU A 46 1.35 -2.57 -10.94
CA GLU A 46 0.53 -1.55 -11.60
C GLU A 46 1.28 -0.23 -11.79
N LEU A 47 2.11 0.19 -10.83
CA LEU A 47 2.92 1.41 -10.94
C LEU A 47 3.90 1.35 -12.14
N VAL A 48 4.39 0.16 -12.49
CA VAL A 48 5.36 -0.04 -13.58
C VAL A 48 4.67 -0.32 -14.93
N GLY A 49 3.35 -0.48 -14.94
CA GLY A 49 2.54 -0.68 -16.15
C GLY A 49 1.91 -2.06 -16.30
N GLY A 50 2.05 -2.93 -15.28
CA GLY A 50 1.58 -4.33 -15.32
C GLY A 50 2.50 -5.25 -16.11
#